data_AF-A0A377Q9L7-F1
#
_entry.id   AF-A0A377Q9L7-F1
#
_cell.length_a   1.000
_cell.length_b   1.000
_cell.length_c   1.000
_cell.angle_alpha   90.00
_cell.angle_beta   90.00
_cell.angle_gamma   90.00
#
_symmetry.space_group_name_H-M   'P 1'
#
loop_
_entity.id
_entity.type
_entity.pdbx_description
1 polymer ?
#
loop_
_entity_poly.entity_id
_entity_poly.type
_entity_poly.pdbx_seq_one_letter_code
_entity_poly.pdbx_strand_id
1 'polypeptide(L)'
;MSQTISIDFSPFKAWILCVVTLLLTVALNFAVQRGLGYDIFSITLWFIVPVGAVLLAFCAVSGFAVASLQSGRRANFLDLIFLMCVCFALQILVVAADYISLRLSGLIPPGVDITFYGYFFQNITAAEYVSHSSRFGTSAASPVGDFGWFLLVPRVASLLAIAKVTHKKFAASNGYELAQSYENYR
;
A
#
# COMPACT_ATOMS: atom_id res chain seq x y z
N MET A 1 28.37 -36.91 -4.58
CA MET A 1 27.14 -36.42 -3.94
C MET A 1 26.65 -35.22 -4.73
N SER A 2 25.62 -35.39 -5.55
CA SER A 2 25.04 -34.32 -6.36
C SER A 2 23.90 -33.68 -5.57
N GLN A 3 24.07 -32.42 -5.13
CA GLN A 3 22.98 -31.66 -4.54
C GLN A 3 22.06 -31.19 -5.66
N THR A 4 20.92 -31.86 -5.82
CA THR A 4 19.84 -31.36 -6.67
C THR A 4 19.21 -30.14 -6.00
N ILE A 5 19.50 -28.95 -6.52
CA ILE A 5 18.83 -27.70 -6.14
C ILE A 5 17.38 -27.78 -6.63
N SER A 6 16.45 -28.12 -5.73
CA SER A 6 15.03 -28.00 -6.00
C SER A 6 14.63 -26.53 -5.92
N ILE A 7 14.34 -25.90 -7.06
CA ILE A 7 13.77 -24.56 -7.12
C ILE A 7 12.31 -24.67 -6.65
N ASP A 8 12.00 -24.14 -5.48
CA ASP A 8 10.64 -24.07 -4.98
C ASP A 8 9.92 -22.86 -5.60
N PHE A 9 8.84 -23.12 -6.35
CA PHE A 9 8.01 -22.09 -7.00
C PHE A 9 6.86 -21.59 -6.13
N SER A 10 6.72 -22.11 -4.90
CA SER A 10 5.76 -21.62 -3.90
C SER A 10 5.79 -20.11 -3.62
N PRO A 11 6.94 -19.37 -3.61
CA PRO A 11 6.93 -17.93 -3.36
C PRO A 11 6.26 -17.13 -4.49
N PHE A 12 6.37 -17.58 -5.74
CA PHE A 12 5.82 -16.86 -6.89
C PHE A 12 4.29 -16.75 -6.82
N LYS A 13 3.61 -17.79 -6.34
CA LYS A 13 2.14 -17.76 -6.16
C LYS A 13 1.72 -16.68 -5.17
N ALA A 14 2.44 -16.55 -4.05
CA ALA A 14 2.17 -15.54 -3.04
C ALA A 14 2.44 -14.13 -3.55
N TRP A 15 3.50 -13.94 -4.32
CA TRP A 15 3.81 -12.64 -4.90
C TRP A 15 2.78 -12.22 -5.94
N ILE A 16 2.37 -13.14 -6.83
CA ILE A 16 1.33 -12.86 -7.84
C ILE A 16 0.01 -12.49 -7.17
N LEU A 17 -0.44 -13.25 -6.17
CA LEU A 17 -1.67 -12.94 -5.45
C LEU A 17 -1.60 -11.57 -4.75
N CYS A 18 -0.44 -11.24 -4.16
CA CYS A 18 -0.23 -9.94 -3.54
C CYS A 18 -0.28 -8.79 -4.57
N VAL A 19 0.26 -8.99 -5.78
CA VAL A 19 0.18 -7.99 -6.87
C VAL A 19 -1.26 -7.83 -7.34
N VAL A 20 -2.01 -8.92 -7.47
CA VAL A 20 -3.43 -8.86 -7.85
C VAL A 20 -4.23 -8.10 -6.80
N THR A 21 -4.03 -8.37 -5.50
CA THR A 21 -4.73 -7.63 -4.44
C THR A 21 -4.30 -6.18 -4.35
N LEU A 22 -3.02 -5.86 -4.63
CA LEU A 22 -2.55 -4.49 -4.77
C LEU A 22 -3.31 -3.73 -5.86
N LEU A 23 -3.37 -4.31 -7.07
CA LEU A 23 -4.07 -3.69 -8.20
C LEU A 23 -5.57 -3.53 -7.91
N LEU A 24 -6.19 -4.55 -7.32
CA LEU A 24 -7.60 -4.49 -6.92
C LEU A 24 -7.86 -3.41 -5.87
N THR A 25 -6.94 -3.26 -4.91
CA THR A 25 -7.02 -2.22 -3.87
C THR A 25 -6.92 -0.82 -4.47
N VAL A 26 -6.01 -0.60 -5.43
CA VAL A 26 -5.88 0.67 -6.14
C VAL A 26 -7.13 0.95 -6.97
N ALA A 27 -7.64 -0.04 -7.70
CA ALA A 27 -8.86 0.08 -8.49
C ALA A 27 -10.07 0.40 -7.60
N LEU A 28 -10.17 -0.23 -6.42
CA LEU A 28 -11.22 0.05 -5.45
C LEU A 28 -11.11 1.48 -4.90
N ASN A 29 -9.91 1.92 -4.50
CA ASN A 29 -9.70 3.29 -4.04
C ASN A 29 -10.12 4.30 -5.12
N PHE A 30 -9.70 4.04 -6.37
CA PHE A 30 -10.04 4.87 -7.51
C PHE A 30 -11.54 4.89 -7.80
N ALA A 31 -12.22 3.74 -7.74
CA ALA A 31 -13.67 3.66 -7.91
C ALA A 31 -14.43 4.44 -6.83
N VAL A 32 -13.98 4.36 -5.57
CA VAL A 32 -14.56 5.13 -4.46
C VAL A 32 -14.32 6.62 -4.66
N GLN A 33 -13.10 7.02 -5.04
CA GLN A 33 -12.77 8.41 -5.34
C GLN A 33 -13.65 8.98 -6.44
N ARG A 34 -13.90 8.23 -7.52
CA ARG A 34 -14.77 8.66 -8.63
C ARG A 34 -16.26 8.63 -8.29
N GLY A 35 -16.72 7.68 -7.48
CA GLY A 35 -18.14 7.55 -7.13
C GLY A 35 -18.59 8.50 -6.03
N LEU A 36 -17.77 8.68 -4.98
CA LEU A 36 -18.11 9.47 -3.80
C LEU A 36 -17.40 10.83 -3.75
N GLY A 37 -16.44 11.08 -4.64
CA GLY A 37 -15.58 12.26 -4.60
C GLY A 37 -14.57 12.24 -3.44
N TYR A 38 -14.35 11.07 -2.83
CA TYR A 38 -13.57 10.94 -1.61
C TYR A 38 -12.38 10.00 -1.79
N ASP A 39 -11.16 10.49 -1.58
CA ASP A 39 -9.96 9.66 -1.62
C ASP A 39 -9.71 9.04 -0.24
N ILE A 40 -9.94 7.73 -0.14
CA ILE A 40 -9.70 6.98 1.11
C ILE A 40 -8.23 7.06 1.49
N PHE A 41 -7.32 7.07 0.53
CA PHE A 41 -5.88 7.12 0.79
C PHE A 41 -5.43 8.41 1.49
N SER A 42 -6.13 9.52 1.23
CA SER A 42 -5.85 10.82 1.83
C SER A 42 -6.38 10.97 3.27
N ILE A 43 -7.22 10.04 3.75
CA ILE A 43 -7.77 10.10 5.12
C ILE A 43 -6.64 10.05 6.15
N THR A 44 -6.50 11.16 6.88
CA THR A 44 -5.58 11.30 8.00
C THR A 44 -6.38 11.65 9.27
N LEU A 45 -6.11 10.92 10.35
CA LEU A 45 -6.72 11.15 11.65
C LEU A 45 -5.70 11.88 12.54
N TRP A 46 -6.11 13.00 13.14
CA TRP A 46 -5.26 13.82 14.02
C TRP A 46 -3.93 14.26 13.38
N PHE A 47 -3.90 14.49 12.06
CA PHE A 47 -2.73 14.96 11.30
C PHE A 47 -1.50 14.03 11.30
N ILE A 48 -1.50 12.96 12.10
CA ILE A 48 -0.33 12.11 12.36
C ILE A 48 -0.56 10.69 11.86
N VAL A 49 -1.80 10.18 11.93
CA VAL A 49 -2.09 8.77 11.60
C VAL A 49 -2.78 8.71 10.23
N PRO A 50 -2.11 8.22 9.19
CA PRO A 50 -2.68 8.06 7.86
C PRO A 50 -3.51 6.78 7.80
N VAL A 51 -4.68 6.82 8.46
CA VAL A 51 -5.59 5.67 8.60
C VAL A 51 -5.96 5.09 7.23
N GLY A 52 -6.19 5.96 6.24
CA GLY A 52 -6.46 5.56 4.87
C GLY A 52 -5.36 4.70 4.24
N ALA A 53 -4.13 5.19 4.32
CA ALA A 53 -2.96 4.49 3.80
C ALA A 53 -2.73 3.16 4.52
N VAL A 54 -2.94 3.12 5.84
CA VAL A 54 -2.82 1.88 6.63
C VAL A 54 -3.86 0.85 6.21
N LEU A 55 -5.12 1.25 6.07
CA LEU A 55 -6.20 0.36 5.63
C LEU A 55 -5.93 -0.21 4.23
N LEU A 56 -5.56 0.65 3.28
CA LEU A 56 -5.26 0.22 1.92
C LEU A 56 -3.99 -0.66 1.87
N ALA A 57 -2.98 -0.40 2.71
CA ALA A 57 -1.83 -1.28 2.82
C ALA A 57 -2.19 -2.67 3.33
N PHE A 58 -3.07 -2.76 4.34
CA PHE A 58 -3.59 -4.05 4.81
C PHE A 58 -4.34 -4.79 3.70
N CYS A 59 -5.19 -4.10 2.94
CA CYS A 59 -5.88 -4.68 1.79
C CYS A 59 -4.91 -5.15 0.70
N ALA A 60 -3.92 -4.33 0.34
CA ALA A 60 -2.93 -4.67 -0.69
C ALA A 60 -2.09 -5.89 -0.29
N VAL A 61 -1.70 -5.99 0.98
CA VAL A 61 -0.86 -7.06 1.52
C VAL A 61 -1.67 -8.32 1.88
N SER A 62 -3.01 -8.23 1.94
CA SER A 62 -3.88 -9.37 2.28
C SER A 62 -3.73 -10.56 1.33
N GLY A 63 -3.40 -10.33 0.05
CA GLY A 63 -3.14 -11.41 -0.91
C GLY A 63 -1.94 -12.27 -0.53
N PHE A 64 -0.89 -11.67 0.05
CA PHE A 64 0.23 -12.42 0.61
C PHE A 64 -0.21 -13.25 1.81
N ALA A 65 -1.03 -12.70 2.70
CA ALA A 65 -1.54 -13.41 3.87
C ALA A 65 -2.37 -14.65 3.47
N VAL A 66 -3.28 -14.51 2.51
CA VAL A 66 -4.10 -15.62 1.99
C VAL A 66 -3.21 -16.68 1.33
N ALA A 67 -2.27 -16.28 0.50
CA ALA A 67 -1.37 -17.20 -0.19
C ALA A 67 -0.44 -17.97 0.77
N SER A 68 0.07 -17.29 1.79
CA SER A 68 0.88 -17.90 2.85
C SER A 68 0.10 -18.92 3.66
N LEU A 69 -1.16 -18.61 4.00
CA LEU A 69 -2.05 -19.56 4.68
C LEU A 69 -2.35 -20.80 3.82
N GLN A 70 -2.66 -20.61 2.55
CA GLN A 70 -2.96 -21.73 1.63
C GLN A 70 -1.75 -22.63 1.37
N SER A 71 -0.55 -22.05 1.31
CA SER A 71 0.68 -22.78 0.98
C SER A 71 1.42 -23.32 2.21
N GLY A 72 0.98 -22.97 3.43
CA GLY A 72 1.68 -23.31 4.68
C GLY A 72 3.13 -22.77 4.74
N ARG A 73 3.46 -21.80 3.89
CA ARG A 73 4.85 -21.37 3.63
C ARG A 73 5.29 -20.31 4.62
N ARG A 74 6.49 -20.49 5.18
CA ARG A 74 7.16 -19.48 6.02
C ARG A 74 7.59 -18.27 5.21
N ALA A 75 7.37 -17.09 5.76
CA ALA A 75 7.87 -15.85 5.17
C ALA A 75 9.39 -15.75 5.34
N ASN A 76 10.11 -15.59 4.24
CA ASN A 76 11.55 -15.42 4.18
C ASN A 76 11.93 -13.94 4.16
N PHE A 77 13.22 -13.62 4.27
CA PHE A 77 13.70 -12.24 4.17
C PHE A 77 13.37 -11.58 2.82
N LEU A 78 13.41 -12.35 1.72
CA LEU A 78 13.00 -11.88 0.40
C LEU A 78 11.53 -11.44 0.36
N ASP A 79 10.65 -12.10 1.12
CA ASP A 79 9.25 -11.72 1.21
C ASP A 79 9.05 -10.39 1.94
N LEU A 80 9.90 -10.08 2.92
CA LEU A 80 9.88 -8.78 3.59
C LEU A 80 10.22 -7.66 2.60
N ILE A 81 11.29 -7.83 1.82
CA ILE A 81 11.69 -6.85 0.80
C ILE A 81 10.57 -6.66 -0.21
N PHE A 82 9.99 -7.77 -0.69
CA PHE A 82 8.87 -7.74 -1.63
C PHE A 82 7.66 -6.98 -1.05
N LEU A 83 7.26 -7.27 0.19
CA LEU A 83 6.15 -6.57 0.86
C LEU A 83 6.43 -5.07 1.05
N MET A 84 7.67 -4.69 1.36
CA MET A 84 8.08 -3.28 1.42
C MET A 84 7.95 -2.62 0.04
N CYS A 85 8.44 -3.28 -1.03
CA CYS A 85 8.30 -2.80 -2.40
C CYS A 85 6.83 -2.65 -2.81
N VAL A 86 5.96 -3.59 -2.45
CA VAL A 86 4.50 -3.51 -2.71
C VAL A 86 3.88 -2.31 -2.00
N CYS A 87 4.24 -2.08 -0.74
CA CYS A 87 3.72 -0.94 0.02
C CYS A 87 4.19 0.40 -0.56
N PHE A 88 5.45 0.49 -1.01
CA PHE A 88 5.93 1.67 -1.73
C PHE A 88 5.25 1.84 -3.09
N ALA A 89 5.07 0.74 -3.83
CA ALA A 89 4.38 0.75 -5.11
C ALA A 89 2.93 1.21 -4.96
N LEU A 90 2.23 0.82 -3.89
CA LEU A 90 0.87 1.28 -3.59
C LEU A 90 0.77 2.82 -3.59
N GLN A 91 1.69 3.49 -2.87
CA GLN A 91 1.73 4.95 -2.82
C GLN A 91 1.87 5.56 -4.22
N ILE A 92 2.78 5.02 -5.04
CA ILE A 92 3.03 5.52 -6.40
C ILE A 92 1.84 5.24 -7.30
N LEU A 93 1.27 4.02 -7.23
CA LEU A 93 0.15 3.60 -8.07
C LEU A 93 -1.13 4.41 -7.80
N VAL A 94 -1.42 4.74 -6.55
CA VAL A 94 -2.58 5.60 -6.22
C VAL A 94 -2.42 6.97 -6.88
N VAL A 95 -1.24 7.59 -6.75
CA VAL A 95 -0.97 8.90 -7.39
C VAL A 95 -0.95 8.80 -8.92
N ALA A 96 -0.42 7.71 -9.47
CA ALA A 96 -0.38 7.46 -10.91
C ALA A 96 -1.78 7.24 -11.48
N ALA A 97 -2.64 6.48 -10.79
CA ALA A 97 -4.02 6.26 -11.20
C ALA A 97 -4.77 7.58 -11.30
N ASP A 98 -4.63 8.44 -10.29
CA ASP A 98 -5.23 9.77 -10.24
C ASP A 98 -4.70 10.69 -11.38
N TYR A 99 -3.38 10.75 -11.58
CA TYR A 99 -2.76 11.49 -12.67
C TYR A 99 -3.24 11.07 -14.06
N ILE A 100 -3.25 9.75 -14.32
CA ILE A 100 -3.75 9.19 -15.59
C ILE A 100 -5.22 9.58 -15.77
N SER A 101 -5.98 9.52 -14.69
CA SER A 101 -7.39 9.87 -14.71
C SER A 101 -7.66 11.33 -15.08
N LEU A 102 -6.88 12.26 -14.54
CA LEU A 102 -6.97 13.68 -14.87
C LEU A 102 -6.63 13.95 -16.34
N ARG A 103 -5.61 13.26 -16.87
CA ARG A 103 -5.29 13.33 -18.31
C ARG A 103 -6.41 12.75 -19.18
N LEU A 104 -6.96 11.60 -18.82
CA LEU A 104 -8.03 10.95 -19.59
C LEU A 104 -9.36 11.74 -19.56
N SER A 105 -9.61 12.46 -18.46
CA SER A 105 -10.83 13.27 -18.32
C SER A 105 -10.74 14.62 -19.04
N GLY A 106 -9.61 14.93 -19.69
CA GLY A 106 -9.39 16.21 -20.37
C GLY A 106 -9.26 17.42 -19.44
N LEU A 107 -9.17 17.20 -18.13
CA LEU A 107 -8.96 18.25 -17.12
C LEU A 107 -7.57 18.89 -17.25
N ILE A 108 -6.59 18.14 -17.78
CA ILE A 108 -5.30 18.66 -18.22
C ILE A 108 -5.39 18.87 -19.74
N PRO A 109 -5.37 20.13 -20.22
CA PRO A 109 -5.49 20.41 -21.65
C PRO A 109 -4.35 19.74 -22.44
N PRO A 110 -4.63 19.20 -23.65
CA PRO A 110 -3.58 18.70 -24.53
C PRO A 110 -2.66 19.86 -24.93
N GLY A 111 -1.43 19.85 -24.42
CA GLY A 111 -0.43 20.91 -24.63
C GLY A 111 0.18 21.48 -23.35
N VAL A 112 -0.40 21.19 -22.18
CA VAL A 112 0.25 21.48 -20.89
C VAL A 112 1.06 20.24 -20.47
N ASP A 113 2.38 20.31 -20.61
CA ASP A 113 3.30 19.24 -20.23
C ASP A 113 3.54 19.20 -18.71
N ILE A 114 2.48 18.87 -17.96
CA ILE A 114 2.66 18.45 -16.56
C ILE A 114 3.19 17.02 -16.60
N THR A 115 4.49 16.85 -16.34
CA THR A 115 5.10 15.53 -16.20
C THR A 115 4.56 14.82 -14.95
N PHE A 116 4.54 13.49 -14.96
CA PHE A 116 4.13 12.72 -13.78
C PHE A 116 4.95 13.10 -12.53
N TYR A 117 6.24 13.35 -12.69
CA TYR A 117 7.10 13.81 -11.61
C TYR A 117 6.64 15.16 -11.06
N GLY A 118 6.37 16.14 -11.94
CA GLY A 118 5.82 17.44 -11.53
C GLY A 118 4.51 17.29 -10.76
N TYR A 119 3.61 16.42 -11.24
CA TYR A 119 2.36 16.10 -10.55
C TYR A 119 2.58 15.43 -9.19
N PHE A 120 3.51 14.48 -9.12
CA PHE A 120 3.84 13.75 -7.89
C PHE A 120 4.43 14.69 -6.83
N PHE A 121 5.39 15.54 -7.22
CA PHE A 121 5.94 16.57 -6.34
C PHE A 121 4.85 17.54 -5.90
N GLN A 122 4.02 18.01 -6.83
CA GLN A 122 2.90 18.89 -6.51
C GLN A 122 1.92 18.21 -5.56
N ASN A 123 1.58 16.93 -5.73
CA ASN A 123 0.69 16.21 -4.81
C ASN A 123 1.31 16.04 -3.41
N ILE A 124 2.64 16.00 -3.30
CA ILE A 124 3.33 15.97 -2.01
C ILE A 124 3.37 17.36 -1.38
N THR A 125 3.79 18.39 -2.12
CA THR A 125 4.00 19.77 -1.59
C THR A 125 2.70 20.55 -1.46
N ALA A 126 1.73 20.26 -2.34
CA ALA A 126 0.35 20.67 -2.26
C ALA A 126 -0.52 19.54 -1.69
N ALA A 127 0.02 18.73 -0.77
CA ALA A 127 -0.80 17.85 0.06
C ALA A 127 -1.74 18.74 0.90
N GLU A 128 -2.87 19.07 0.27
CA GLU A 128 -3.91 19.93 0.76
C GLU A 128 -4.52 19.32 2.03
N TYR A 129 -4.46 20.04 3.15
CA TYR A 129 -5.30 19.72 4.29
C TYR A 129 -6.75 20.00 3.90
N VAL A 130 -7.44 18.99 3.39
CA VAL A 130 -8.90 18.98 3.46
C VAL A 130 -9.26 18.66 4.91
N SER A 131 -9.21 19.68 5.78
CA SER A 131 -9.82 19.56 7.10
C SER A 131 -11.33 19.49 6.88
N HIS A 132 -11.88 18.29 6.85
CA HIS A 132 -13.32 18.10 6.84
C HIS A 132 -13.90 18.65 8.15
N SER A 133 -14.48 19.84 8.10
CA SER A 133 -15.48 20.28 9.08
C SER A 133 -16.85 20.30 8.39
N SER A 134 -17.86 19.81 9.10
CA SER A 134 -18.96 19.02 8.54
C SER A 134 -20.20 19.81 8.09
N ARG A 135 -20.11 21.07 7.62
CA ARG A 135 -21.34 21.85 7.31
C ARG A 135 -21.34 22.94 6.23
N PHE A 136 -20.22 23.43 5.71
CA PHE A 136 -20.20 24.54 4.73
C PHE A 136 -19.03 24.37 3.75
N GLY A 137 -19.20 24.83 2.51
CA GLY A 137 -18.35 24.64 1.32
C GLY A 137 -16.84 24.43 1.53
N THR A 138 -16.25 23.63 0.64
CA THR A 138 -14.82 23.38 0.49
C THR A 138 -14.05 24.70 0.48
N SER A 139 -13.43 25.05 1.61
CA SER A 139 -12.47 26.14 1.64
C SER A 139 -11.25 25.71 0.84
N ALA A 140 -10.81 26.57 -0.07
CA ALA A 140 -9.64 26.36 -0.92
C ALA A 140 -8.47 25.96 -0.03
N ALA A 141 -7.93 24.78 -0.28
CA ALA A 141 -6.86 24.26 0.53
C ALA A 141 -5.58 25.05 0.28
N SER A 142 -4.97 25.53 1.37
CA SER A 142 -3.73 26.29 1.29
C SER A 142 -2.56 25.31 1.12
N PRO A 143 -1.67 25.52 0.14
CA PRO A 143 -0.50 24.66 -0.05
C PRO A 143 0.39 24.73 1.19
N VAL A 144 0.77 23.56 1.72
CA VAL A 144 1.59 23.44 2.93
C VAL A 144 3.09 23.57 2.61
N GLY A 145 3.44 23.67 1.33
CA GLY A 145 4.81 23.87 0.85
C GLY A 145 5.71 22.68 1.20
N ASP A 146 6.93 22.97 1.63
CA ASP A 146 7.93 21.94 1.96
C ASP A 146 7.55 21.06 3.16
N PHE A 147 6.56 21.47 3.96
CA PHE A 147 6.06 20.67 5.08
C PHE A 147 5.36 19.38 4.62
N GLY A 148 4.92 19.30 3.36
CA GLY A 148 4.36 18.08 2.77
C GLY A 148 5.32 16.87 2.83
N TRP A 149 6.64 17.11 2.78
CA TRP A 149 7.65 16.06 2.94
C TRP A 149 7.63 15.43 4.34
N PHE A 150 7.39 16.23 5.38
CA PHE A 150 7.28 15.74 6.75
C PHE A 150 6.05 14.86 6.94
N LEU A 151 4.97 15.10 6.19
CA LEU A 151 3.76 14.26 6.21
C LEU A 151 3.94 12.93 5.47
N LEU A 152 4.87 12.89 4.50
CA LEU A 152 5.20 11.67 3.79
C LEU A 152 5.94 10.68 4.71
N VAL A 153 6.72 11.17 5.67
CA VAL A 153 7.46 10.33 6.64
C VAL A 153 6.54 9.40 7.46
N PRO A 154 5.52 9.87 8.22
CA PRO A 154 4.64 8.99 8.97
C PRO A 154 3.83 8.08 8.06
N ARG A 155 3.49 8.53 6.84
CA ARG A 155 2.81 7.69 5.83
C ARG A 155 3.68 6.53 5.41
N VAL A 156 4.89 6.78 4.92
CA VAL A 156 5.83 5.71 4.53
C VAL A 156 6.19 4.83 5.73
N ALA A 157 6.40 5.39 6.91
CA ALA A 157 6.68 4.63 8.12
C ALA A 157 5.53 3.69 8.49
N SER A 158 4.28 4.15 8.37
CA SER A 158 3.10 3.31 8.63
C SER A 158 2.97 2.16 7.62
N LEU A 159 3.20 2.43 6.33
CA LEU A 159 3.20 1.43 5.26
C LEU A 159 4.26 0.34 5.51
N LEU A 160 5.47 0.76 5.88
CA LEU A 160 6.56 -0.16 6.22
C LEU A 160 6.28 -0.95 7.51
N ALA A 161 5.63 -0.33 8.49
CA ALA A 161 5.20 -1.03 9.69
C ALA A 161 4.22 -2.16 9.35
N ILE A 162 3.28 -1.96 8.43
CA ILE A 162 2.34 -3.01 7.98
C ILE A 162 3.08 -4.15 7.27
N ALA A 163 4.02 -3.84 6.37
CA ALA A 163 4.86 -4.86 5.73
C ALA A 163 5.60 -5.71 6.78
N LYS A 164 6.21 -5.06 7.78
CA LYS A 164 6.98 -5.72 8.84
C LYS A 164 6.10 -6.55 9.78
N VAL A 165 4.93 -6.03 10.18
CA VAL A 165 3.96 -6.75 11.03
C VAL A 165 3.44 -7.98 10.32
N THR A 166 3.08 -7.85 9.04
CA THR A 166 2.63 -8.99 8.22
C THR A 166 3.72 -10.04 8.12
N HIS A 167 4.95 -9.64 7.77
CA HIS A 167 6.08 -10.56 7.68
C HIS A 167 6.32 -11.31 8.99
N LYS A 168 6.37 -10.60 10.13
CA LYS A 168 6.56 -11.23 11.45
C LYS A 168 5.49 -12.27 11.77
N LYS A 169 4.23 -11.98 11.45
CA LYS A 169 3.11 -12.90 11.72
C LYS A 169 3.29 -14.24 10.98
N PHE A 170 3.71 -14.19 9.72
CA PHE A 170 3.89 -15.40 8.89
C PHE A 170 5.31 -16.00 8.98
N ALA A 171 6.27 -15.29 9.55
CA ALA A 171 7.55 -15.86 9.95
C ALA A 171 7.40 -16.70 11.24
N ALA A 172 6.51 -16.30 12.16
CA ALA A 172 6.34 -16.93 13.47
C ALA A 172 5.34 -18.09 13.53
N SER A 173 4.34 -18.17 12.63
CA SER A 173 3.19 -19.08 12.82
C SER A 173 3.54 -20.58 12.87
N ASN A 174 4.64 -21.04 12.27
CA ASN A 174 5.02 -22.47 12.29
C ASN A 174 6.00 -22.83 13.42
N GLY A 175 6.36 -21.90 14.30
CA GLY A 175 7.09 -22.25 15.53
C GLY A 175 6.20 -23.04 16.49
N TYR A 176 4.92 -22.66 16.57
CA TYR A 176 3.95 -23.23 17.50
C TYR A 176 3.39 -24.57 17.03
N GLU A 177 3.13 -24.75 15.73
CA GLU A 177 2.66 -26.05 15.20
C GLU A 177 3.73 -27.15 15.31
N LEU A 178 5.00 -26.83 15.08
CA LEU A 178 6.08 -27.79 15.32
C LEU A 178 6.22 -28.09 16.81
N ALA A 179 6.17 -27.08 17.68
CA ALA A 179 6.22 -27.29 19.13
C ALA A 179 5.06 -28.17 19.63
N GLN A 180 3.83 -27.93 19.16
CA GLN A 180 2.67 -28.78 19.46
C GLN A 180 2.78 -30.18 18.87
N SER A 181 3.36 -30.33 17.67
CA SER A 181 3.59 -31.66 17.09
C SER A 181 4.58 -32.46 17.95
N TYR A 182 5.68 -31.85 18.38
CA TYR A 182 6.65 -32.49 19.29
C TYR A 182 6.06 -32.84 20.65
N GLU A 183 5.16 -32.01 21.18
CA GLU A 183 4.49 -32.27 22.46
C GLU A 183 3.49 -33.42 22.38
N ASN A 184 2.82 -33.62 21.23
CA ASN A 184 1.93 -34.76 20.99
C ASN A 184 2.64 -36.10 20.69
N TYR A 185 3.96 -36.09 20.44
CA TYR A 185 4.77 -37.31 20.26
C TYR A 185 5.48 -37.76 21.55
N ARG A 186 5.27 -37.07 22.67
CA ARG A 186 5.76 -37.45 24.00
C ARG A 186 4.67 -38.11 24.83
#